data_AF-A0A8S2UPS0-F1
#
_entry.id   AF-A0A8S2UPS0-F1
#
_cell.length_a   1.000
_cell.length_b   1.000
_cell.length_c   1.000
_cell.angle_alpha   90.00
_cell.angle_beta   90.00
_cell.angle_gamma   90.00
#
_symmetry.space_group_name_H-M   'P 1'
#
loop_
_entity.id
_entity.type
_entity.pdbx_description
1 polymer ?
#
loop_
_entity_poly.entity_id
_entity_poly.type
_entity_poly.pdbx_seq_one_letter_code
_entity_poly.pdbx_strand_id
1 'polypeptide(L)'
;VATAEVFTHLLESLIYNNLDTKIKSVKVSAAAISACLEKFRQSPKVLCKNYELLVISCCLMQIMESIDENQKFERLIGLERILAQALTTNAGPSPFSIILQTLKDDLMKPDEERLLKLIDYVILLINIYSLAGNDVFYGREILNDSSFTKTLREEMKTLGYSLEIEYVLDLIYQRLDLILSYKRRYKYLNSLIVHGSDEQPAYRQSLLKQIFDLFKQHGNFGLPSSSISSRLTGSTNASTIQQEQLVNDIEHVPFDSFTDFFKSAARGFFGDAKPCITSNDYSTIVVFIVGGITPHEIQLIHEYSQQIKKQIIIGSSEKNSNGLQTHISSSKYVAQQRAKARDIVLCLQRKNIKLVAIDFDNTLLSIYTCGYYQGTVDNLLDYIRSTFYYFIQEILDSPSFNQTLHVCIVSFSSQEQLIRKLIEQAFKTARSDRIIIRCNSPEFISNINQKDFLGKEYHLSSVVTEIATKRNKTIKQHEILLLDDDVKKILIAEKFGHKVLEIRDEINLDMFKNFADHILYEC
;
A
#
# COMPACT_ATOMS: atom_id res chain seq x y z
N VAL A 1 42.74 4.72 -5.93
CA VAL A 1 43.76 4.51 -6.99
C VAL A 1 43.09 4.40 -8.35
N ALA A 2 42.23 3.40 -8.59
CA ALA A 2 41.49 3.24 -9.85
C ALA A 2 40.66 4.47 -10.30
N THR A 3 39.96 5.16 -9.39
CA THR A 3 39.16 6.36 -9.70
C THR A 3 39.98 7.52 -10.27
N ALA A 4 41.20 7.73 -9.75
CA ALA A 4 42.09 8.79 -10.21
C ALA A 4 42.75 8.45 -11.56
N GLU A 5 42.99 7.18 -11.79
CA GLU A 5 43.56 6.65 -13.03
C GLU A 5 42.56 6.75 -14.20
N VAL A 6 41.30 6.34 -13.97
CA VAL A 6 40.22 6.52 -14.96
C VAL A 6 39.97 8.00 -15.26
N PHE A 7 39.99 8.87 -14.24
CA PHE A 7 39.83 10.31 -14.46
C PHE A 7 41.00 10.92 -15.24
N THR A 8 42.23 10.47 -14.99
CA THR A 8 43.41 10.87 -15.76
C THR A 8 43.28 10.49 -17.23
N HIS A 9 42.90 9.24 -17.53
CA HIS A 9 42.69 8.80 -18.90
C HIS A 9 41.52 9.51 -19.60
N LEU A 10 40.47 9.88 -18.85
CA LEU A 10 39.36 10.68 -19.37
C LEU A 10 39.83 12.09 -19.79
N LEU A 11 40.69 12.73 -18.99
CA LEU A 11 41.30 14.03 -19.30
C LEU A 11 42.26 13.94 -20.49
N GLU A 12 43.10 12.90 -20.54
CA GLU A 12 44.01 12.64 -21.66
C GLU A 12 43.25 12.45 -22.98
N SER A 13 42.14 11.72 -22.94
CA SER A 13 41.27 11.51 -24.10
C SER A 13 40.62 12.81 -24.58
N LEU A 14 40.19 13.71 -23.69
CA LEU A 14 39.67 15.02 -24.08
C LEU A 14 40.70 15.85 -24.85
N ILE A 15 41.95 15.83 -24.40
CA ILE A 15 43.06 16.57 -25.05
C ILE A 15 43.41 15.94 -26.39
N TYR A 16 43.57 14.61 -26.41
CA TYR A 16 43.93 13.88 -27.62
C TYR A 16 42.91 14.06 -28.74
N ASN A 17 41.63 14.23 -28.38
CA ASN A 17 40.56 14.48 -29.35
C ASN A 17 40.26 15.98 -29.57
N ASN A 18 41.12 16.90 -29.08
CA ASN A 18 40.97 18.35 -29.18
C ASN A 18 39.63 18.90 -28.65
N LEU A 19 39.02 18.21 -27.69
CA LEU A 19 37.77 18.64 -27.05
C LEU A 19 38.02 19.57 -25.86
N ASP A 20 39.26 19.62 -25.35
CA ASP A 20 39.70 20.58 -24.35
C ASP A 20 41.19 20.91 -24.54
N THR A 21 41.61 22.11 -24.12
CA THR A 21 42.97 22.64 -24.33
C THR A 21 43.76 22.83 -23.04
N LYS A 22 43.17 22.58 -21.86
CA LYS A 22 43.85 22.76 -20.56
C LYS A 22 43.52 21.66 -19.56
N ILE A 23 44.54 20.99 -19.03
CA ILE A 23 44.43 20.19 -17.80
C ILE A 23 44.43 21.16 -16.63
N LYS A 24 43.28 21.37 -16.00
CA LYS A 24 43.26 21.91 -14.64
C LYS A 24 43.38 20.71 -13.70
N SER A 25 44.31 20.74 -12.74
CA SER A 25 44.36 19.73 -11.67
C SER A 25 43.11 19.91 -10.80
N VAL A 26 42.08 19.13 -11.07
CA VAL A 26 40.83 19.15 -10.32
C VAL A 26 40.81 17.94 -9.39
N LYS A 27 40.40 18.15 -8.13
CA LYS A 27 40.12 17.04 -7.19
C LYS A 27 39.06 16.13 -7.83
N VAL A 28 39.35 14.83 -7.92
CA VAL A 28 38.45 13.86 -8.56
C VAL A 28 37.11 13.82 -7.79
N SER A 29 36.02 14.13 -8.47
CA SER A 29 34.65 14.13 -7.94
C SER A 29 33.67 13.69 -9.03
N ALA A 30 32.48 13.21 -8.64
CA ALA A 30 31.43 12.85 -9.60
C ALA A 30 31.06 14.02 -10.52
N ALA A 31 30.94 15.23 -9.96
CA ALA A 31 30.70 16.45 -10.73
C ALA A 31 31.82 16.76 -11.74
N ALA A 32 33.09 16.52 -11.38
CA ALA A 32 34.21 16.73 -12.30
C ALA A 32 34.22 15.70 -13.44
N ILE A 33 33.85 14.44 -13.16
CA ILE A 33 33.70 13.39 -14.19
C ILE A 33 32.52 13.73 -15.12
N SER A 34 31.38 14.11 -14.56
CA SER A 34 30.18 14.54 -15.31
C SER A 34 30.48 15.69 -16.27
N ALA A 35 31.19 16.72 -15.79
CA ALA A 35 31.61 17.85 -16.62
C ALA A 35 32.56 17.47 -17.76
N CYS A 36 33.37 16.42 -17.59
CA CYS A 36 34.21 15.88 -18.65
C CYS A 36 33.42 15.07 -19.68
N LEU A 37 32.46 14.25 -19.22
CA LEU A 37 31.59 13.44 -20.07
C LEU A 37 30.72 14.30 -21.00
N GLU A 38 30.21 15.44 -20.52
CA GLU A 38 29.41 16.36 -21.34
C GLU A 38 30.17 16.93 -22.54
N LYS A 39 31.50 17.05 -22.47
CA LYS A 39 32.32 17.53 -23.60
C LYS A 39 32.39 16.52 -24.75
N PHE A 40 32.24 15.24 -24.47
CA PHE A 40 32.16 14.19 -25.51
C PHE A 40 30.81 14.19 -26.23
N ARG A 41 29.75 14.65 -25.56
CA ARG A 41 28.36 14.62 -26.06
C ARG A 41 28.17 15.36 -27.38
N GLN A 42 29.02 16.35 -27.65
CA GLN A 42 28.93 17.20 -28.84
C GLN A 42 29.59 16.60 -30.09
N SER A 43 30.29 15.46 -29.98
CA SER A 43 30.99 14.83 -31.10
C SER A 43 30.73 13.33 -31.18
N PRO A 44 29.75 12.88 -31.99
CA PRO A 44 29.38 11.47 -32.14
C PRO A 44 30.55 10.56 -32.57
N LYS A 45 31.47 11.09 -33.39
CA LYS A 45 32.66 10.35 -33.84
C LYS A 45 33.65 10.09 -32.71
N VAL A 46 33.81 11.05 -31.80
CA VAL A 46 34.72 10.92 -30.66
C VAL A 46 34.10 10.04 -29.57
N LEU A 47 32.77 10.09 -29.40
CA LEU A 47 32.01 9.17 -28.56
C LEU A 47 32.25 7.71 -28.93
N CYS A 48 32.08 7.34 -30.20
CA CYS A 48 32.29 5.97 -30.65
C CYS A 48 33.74 5.49 -30.43
N LYS A 49 34.72 6.38 -30.59
CA LYS A 49 36.14 6.06 -30.42
C LYS A 49 36.55 5.83 -28.96
N ASN A 50 35.86 6.44 -28.01
CA ASN A 50 36.20 6.38 -26.58
C ASN A 50 35.13 5.68 -25.74
N TYR A 51 34.20 4.96 -26.38
CA TYR A 51 33.01 4.38 -25.76
C TYR A 51 33.32 3.58 -24.47
N GLU A 52 34.32 2.71 -24.49
CA GLU A 52 34.66 1.86 -23.34
C GLU A 52 35.08 2.69 -22.11
N LEU A 53 35.94 3.69 -22.33
CA LEU A 53 36.37 4.62 -21.28
C LEU A 53 35.21 5.46 -20.74
N LEU A 54 34.28 5.87 -21.61
CA LEU A 54 33.11 6.66 -21.22
C LEU A 54 32.12 5.82 -20.40
N VAL A 55 31.89 4.55 -20.76
CA VAL A 55 31.06 3.63 -19.97
C VAL A 55 31.65 3.42 -18.58
N ILE A 56 32.95 3.14 -18.49
CA ILE A 56 33.64 2.97 -17.19
C ILE A 56 33.54 4.25 -16.35
N SER A 57 33.70 5.42 -16.98
CA SER A 57 33.58 6.72 -16.31
C SER A 57 32.16 7.02 -15.81
N CYS A 58 31.13 6.66 -16.58
CA CYS A 58 29.72 6.76 -16.16
C CYS A 58 29.42 5.83 -14.97
N CYS A 59 29.89 4.58 -15.01
CA CYS A 59 29.74 3.66 -13.89
C CYS A 59 30.44 4.18 -12.63
N LEU A 60 31.66 4.71 -12.76
CA LEU A 60 32.39 5.32 -11.65
C LEU A 60 31.67 6.55 -11.08
N MET A 61 31.12 7.41 -11.93
CA MET A 61 30.31 8.56 -11.51
C MET A 61 29.09 8.11 -10.71
N GLN A 62 28.34 7.12 -11.21
CA GLN A 62 27.18 6.56 -10.52
C GLN A 62 27.56 5.89 -9.19
N ILE A 63 28.68 5.16 -9.15
CA ILE A 63 29.20 4.58 -7.91
C ILE A 63 29.55 5.70 -6.93
N MET A 64 30.20 6.78 -7.39
CA MET A 64 30.58 7.93 -6.57
C MET A 64 29.38 8.70 -6.03
N GLU A 65 28.32 8.84 -6.81
CA GLU A 65 27.05 9.47 -6.40
C GLU A 65 26.26 8.60 -5.43
N SER A 66 26.40 7.27 -5.53
CA SER A 66 25.71 6.31 -4.67
C SER A 66 26.55 5.83 -3.48
N ILE A 67 27.72 6.41 -3.18
CA ILE A 67 28.58 5.92 -2.07
C ILE A 67 27.83 5.99 -0.74
N ASP A 68 27.21 7.13 -0.42
CA ASP A 68 26.50 7.31 0.85
C ASP A 68 25.24 6.43 0.91
N GLU A 69 24.54 6.27 -0.21
CA GLU A 69 23.39 5.36 -0.32
C GLU A 69 23.79 3.89 -0.19
N ASN A 70 24.92 3.48 -0.76
CA ASN A 70 25.47 2.12 -0.65
C ASN A 70 25.97 1.84 0.76
N GLN A 71 26.64 2.79 1.42
CA GLN A 71 27.05 2.65 2.83
C GLN A 71 25.83 2.58 3.76
N LYS A 72 24.82 3.43 3.52
CA LYS A 72 23.53 3.35 4.21
C LYS A 72 22.87 1.99 4.01
N PHE A 73 22.83 1.49 2.78
CA PHE A 73 22.23 0.20 2.44
C PHE A 73 22.96 -0.97 3.09
N GLU A 74 24.30 -1.02 3.03
CA GLU A 74 25.11 -2.02 3.72
C GLU A 74 24.90 -1.98 5.23
N ARG A 75 24.79 -0.78 5.80
CA ARG A 75 24.47 -0.61 7.23
C ARG A 75 23.09 -1.17 7.57
N LEU A 76 22.07 -0.90 6.75
CA LEU A 76 20.72 -1.42 6.92
C LEU A 76 20.66 -2.94 6.80
N ILE A 77 21.31 -3.53 5.79
CA ILE A 77 21.42 -4.99 5.65
C ILE A 77 22.13 -5.59 6.86
N GLY A 78 23.22 -4.96 7.32
CA GLY A 78 23.95 -5.39 8.50
C GLY A 78 23.06 -5.44 9.74
N LEU A 79 22.27 -4.39 9.96
CA LEU A 79 21.29 -4.34 11.06
C LEU A 79 20.20 -5.40 10.89
N GLU A 80 19.61 -5.53 9.70
CA GLU A 80 18.58 -6.54 9.44
C GLU A 80 19.07 -7.96 9.77
N ARG A 81 20.31 -8.30 9.39
CA ARG A 81 20.92 -9.60 9.73
C ARG A 81 21.08 -9.79 11.24
N ILE A 82 21.53 -8.77 11.97
CA ILE A 82 21.69 -8.81 13.42
C ILE A 82 20.33 -8.99 14.10
N LEU A 83 19.33 -8.22 13.68
CA LEU A 83 17.98 -8.28 14.21
C LEU A 83 17.36 -9.65 13.92
N ALA A 84 17.59 -10.19 12.73
CA ALA A 84 17.14 -11.52 12.38
C ALA A 84 17.80 -12.62 13.23
N GLN A 85 19.08 -12.47 13.55
CA GLN A 85 19.78 -13.38 14.45
C GLN A 85 19.25 -13.27 15.89
N ALA A 86 19.03 -12.05 16.38
CA ALA A 86 18.49 -11.81 17.72
C ALA A 86 17.11 -12.44 17.92
N LEU A 87 16.27 -12.45 16.87
CA LEU A 87 14.97 -13.14 16.90
C LEU A 87 15.07 -14.66 17.02
N THR A 88 16.21 -15.27 16.66
CA THR A 88 16.39 -16.73 16.76
C THR A 88 17.01 -17.19 18.08
N THR A 89 17.52 -16.27 18.88
CA THR A 89 18.26 -16.58 20.11
C THR A 89 17.55 -16.04 21.34
N ASN A 90 17.02 -16.93 22.19
CA ASN A 90 16.39 -16.54 23.46
C ASN A 90 17.38 -16.01 24.53
N ALA A 91 18.68 -16.05 24.25
CA ALA A 91 19.76 -15.75 25.20
C ALA A 91 20.56 -14.47 24.86
N GLY A 92 19.97 -13.50 24.17
CA GLY A 92 20.64 -12.27 23.71
C GLY A 92 19.84 -10.99 23.91
N PRO A 93 20.41 -9.82 23.54
CA PRO A 93 19.68 -8.56 23.55
C PRO A 93 18.46 -8.63 22.62
N SER A 94 17.34 -8.07 23.07
CA SER A 94 16.12 -8.03 22.26
C SER A 94 16.37 -7.23 20.97
N PRO A 95 15.72 -7.57 19.85
CA PRO A 95 15.81 -6.77 18.61
C PRO A 95 15.49 -5.28 18.86
N PHE A 96 14.57 -5.01 19.78
CA PHE A 96 14.25 -3.65 20.21
C PHE A 96 15.44 -2.95 20.89
N SER A 97 16.08 -3.61 21.85
CA SER A 97 17.26 -3.05 22.54
C SER A 97 18.41 -2.77 21.57
N ILE A 98 18.57 -3.58 20.52
CA ILE A 98 19.57 -3.38 19.46
C ILE A 98 19.27 -2.12 18.65
N ILE A 99 18.01 -1.93 18.23
CA ILE A 99 17.58 -0.70 17.54
C ILE A 99 17.78 0.52 18.43
N LEU A 100 17.34 0.47 19.69
CA LEU A 100 17.45 1.58 20.62
C LEU A 100 18.91 1.97 20.86
N GLN A 101 19.79 0.99 21.06
CA GLN A 101 21.21 1.26 21.25
C GLN A 101 21.83 1.87 19.98
N THR A 102 21.51 1.33 18.81
CA THR A 102 22.01 1.84 17.53
C THR A 102 21.55 3.29 17.29
N LEU A 103 20.28 3.58 17.57
CA LEU A 103 19.74 4.94 17.49
C LEU A 103 20.50 5.88 18.44
N LYS A 104 20.70 5.48 19.71
CA LYS A 104 21.46 6.28 20.67
C LYS A 104 22.88 6.55 20.18
N ASP A 105 23.57 5.54 19.66
CA ASP A 105 24.94 5.67 19.17
C ASP A 105 25.02 6.62 17.95
N ASP A 106 24.04 6.60 17.06
CA ASP A 106 23.97 7.52 15.93
C ASP A 106 23.58 8.94 16.34
N LEU A 107 22.73 9.10 17.36
CA LEU A 107 22.37 10.42 17.89
C LEU A 107 23.54 11.15 18.56
N MET A 108 24.54 10.41 19.05
CA MET A 108 25.78 11.00 19.58
C MET A 108 26.66 11.62 18.47
N LYS A 109 26.37 11.34 17.20
CA LYS A 109 27.11 11.90 16.05
C LYS A 109 26.44 13.19 15.53
N PRO A 110 27.22 14.11 14.93
CA PRO A 110 26.68 15.25 14.18
C PRO A 110 25.75 14.78 13.05
N ASP A 111 24.70 15.54 12.73
CA ASP A 111 23.69 15.10 11.73
C ASP A 111 24.26 14.84 10.33
N GLU A 112 25.35 15.52 9.97
CA GLU A 112 26.09 15.35 8.71
C GLU A 112 26.84 14.01 8.64
N GLU A 113 27.15 13.38 9.77
CA GLU A 113 27.87 12.10 9.87
C GLU A 113 26.90 10.91 10.06
N ARG A 114 25.60 11.17 10.21
CA ARG A 114 24.58 10.15 10.41
C ARG A 114 24.18 9.52 9.08
N LEU A 115 24.56 8.25 8.89
CA LEU A 115 24.15 7.45 7.74
C LEU A 115 22.65 7.08 7.79
N LEU A 116 22.11 6.86 8.98
CA LEU A 116 20.71 6.51 9.19
C LEU A 116 19.94 7.71 9.73
N LYS A 117 18.74 7.92 9.20
CA LYS A 117 17.79 8.93 9.66
C LYS A 117 16.68 8.28 10.47
N LEU A 118 15.92 9.08 11.21
CA LEU A 118 14.85 8.60 12.09
C LEU A 118 13.86 7.64 11.39
N ILE A 119 13.51 7.93 10.14
CA ILE A 119 12.62 7.10 9.33
C ILE A 119 13.15 5.67 9.12
N ASP A 120 14.46 5.51 8.99
CA ASP A 120 15.09 4.22 8.78
C ASP A 120 14.90 3.32 10.02
N TYR A 121 15.00 3.90 11.22
CA TYR A 121 14.74 3.20 12.49
C TYR A 121 13.27 2.81 12.65
N VAL A 122 12.35 3.67 12.22
CA VAL A 122 10.91 3.35 12.21
C VAL A 122 10.61 2.20 11.24
N ILE A 123 11.23 2.19 10.06
CA ILE A 123 11.10 1.09 9.08
C ILE A 123 11.64 -0.22 9.67
N LEU A 124 12.80 -0.19 10.33
CA LEU A 124 13.36 -1.38 10.99
C LEU A 124 12.43 -1.93 12.08
N LEU A 125 11.78 -1.06 12.86
CA LEU A 125 10.77 -1.47 13.85
C LEU A 125 9.56 -2.10 13.18
N ILE A 126 9.00 -1.47 12.15
CA ILE A 126 7.88 -2.03 11.38
C ILE A 126 8.25 -3.42 10.84
N ASN A 127 9.47 -3.59 10.31
CA ASN A 127 9.94 -4.86 9.78
C ASN A 127 10.01 -5.95 10.87
N ILE A 128 10.65 -5.67 12.02
CA ILE A 128 10.73 -6.63 13.14
C ILE A 128 9.34 -7.02 13.64
N TYR A 129 8.46 -6.04 13.87
CA TYR A 129 7.12 -6.31 14.41
C TYR A 129 6.27 -7.14 13.44
N SER A 130 6.47 -6.95 12.13
CA SER A 130 5.87 -7.78 11.08
C SER A 130 6.44 -9.22 11.10
N LEU A 131 7.76 -9.37 11.26
CA LEU A 131 8.45 -10.67 11.20
C LEU A 131 8.35 -11.52 12.47
N ALA A 132 8.27 -10.91 13.64
CA ALA A 132 8.33 -11.61 14.93
C ALA A 132 6.98 -11.73 15.64
N GLY A 133 6.02 -10.83 15.37
CA GLY A 133 4.69 -10.93 15.98
C GLY A 133 4.72 -10.92 17.51
N ASN A 134 3.94 -11.80 18.15
CA ASN A 134 3.95 -11.95 19.61
C ASN A 134 5.27 -12.56 20.14
N ASP A 135 6.09 -13.16 19.27
CA ASP A 135 7.37 -13.81 19.63
C ASP A 135 8.50 -12.79 19.81
N VAL A 136 8.21 -11.50 19.59
CA VAL A 136 8.95 -10.44 20.31
C VAL A 136 8.57 -10.56 21.78
N PHE A 137 9.18 -11.53 22.46
CA PHE A 137 9.46 -11.43 23.88
C PHE A 137 9.88 -9.98 24.12
N TYR A 138 9.20 -9.30 25.04
CA TYR A 138 9.34 -7.86 25.38
C TYR A 138 8.37 -6.86 24.72
N GLY A 139 7.17 -7.28 24.31
CA GLY A 139 6.02 -6.38 24.08
C GLY A 139 5.54 -5.52 25.28
N ARG A 140 6.27 -5.50 26.41
CA ARG A 140 6.08 -4.51 27.49
C ARG A 140 7.15 -3.41 27.52
N GLU A 141 8.25 -3.55 26.77
CA GLU A 141 9.33 -2.55 26.79
C GLU A 141 8.93 -1.30 26.00
N ILE A 142 8.31 -1.40 24.82
CA ILE A 142 7.88 -0.19 24.08
C ILE A 142 6.84 0.65 24.85
N LEU A 143 5.89 -0.03 25.51
CA LEU A 143 4.78 0.64 26.20
C LEU A 143 5.16 1.20 27.59
N ASN A 144 6.22 0.67 28.22
CA ASN A 144 6.66 1.11 29.55
C ASN A 144 8.07 1.73 29.59
N ASP A 145 8.88 1.56 28.56
CA ASP A 145 10.24 2.10 28.53
C ASP A 145 10.23 3.55 28.03
N SER A 146 10.17 4.44 29.01
CA SER A 146 10.32 5.89 28.83
C SER A 146 11.57 6.27 28.04
N SER A 147 12.59 5.42 27.93
CA SER A 147 13.83 5.72 27.22
C SER A 147 13.63 5.88 25.71
N PHE A 148 12.88 5.01 25.04
CA PHE A 148 12.74 5.10 23.57
C PHE A 148 11.88 6.28 23.16
N THR A 149 10.74 6.46 23.82
CA THR A 149 9.87 7.64 23.64
C THR A 149 10.63 8.93 23.92
N LYS A 150 11.51 8.95 24.93
CA LYS A 150 12.36 10.11 25.21
C LYS A 150 13.37 10.35 24.10
N THR A 151 14.07 9.32 23.63
CA THR A 151 15.06 9.42 22.55
C THR A 151 14.43 9.86 21.23
N LEU A 152 13.28 9.30 20.84
CA LEU A 152 12.53 9.76 19.66
C LEU A 152 12.07 11.21 19.84
N ARG A 153 11.53 11.57 21.01
CA ARG A 153 11.07 12.93 21.30
C ARG A 153 12.22 13.94 21.20
N GLU A 154 13.41 13.59 21.68
CA GLU A 154 14.60 14.45 21.58
C GLU A 154 15.01 14.65 20.12
N GLU A 155 15.03 13.60 19.31
CA GLU A 155 15.36 13.71 17.88
C GLU A 155 14.27 14.42 17.06
N MET A 156 13.00 14.26 17.39
CA MET A 156 11.94 14.99 16.70
C MET A 156 11.98 16.50 17.03
N LYS A 157 12.41 16.85 18.25
CA LYS A 157 12.66 18.25 18.63
C LYS A 157 13.83 18.86 17.87
N THR A 158 14.94 18.13 17.70
CA THR A 158 16.10 18.63 16.91
C THR A 158 15.72 18.84 15.45
N LEU A 159 14.80 18.04 14.91
CA LEU A 159 14.26 18.18 13.56
C LEU A 159 13.18 19.28 13.41
N GLY A 160 12.85 20.03 14.48
CA GLY A 160 11.92 21.17 14.44
C GLY A 160 10.44 20.81 14.64
N TYR A 161 10.11 19.55 14.91
CA TYR A 161 8.76 19.16 15.31
C TYR A 161 8.54 19.56 16.77
N SER A 162 7.76 20.60 17.05
CA SER A 162 7.54 21.09 18.44
C SER A 162 6.11 20.92 18.95
N LEU A 163 5.11 20.91 18.07
CA LEU A 163 3.69 20.90 18.44
C LEU A 163 2.98 19.56 18.21
N GLU A 164 3.58 18.63 17.45
CA GLU A 164 2.90 17.40 16.98
C GLU A 164 3.61 16.09 17.37
N ILE A 165 4.68 16.15 18.19
CA ILE A 165 5.49 14.96 18.52
C ILE A 165 4.63 13.85 19.12
N GLU A 166 3.78 14.17 20.10
CA GLU A 166 2.96 13.15 20.76
C GLU A 166 1.96 12.52 19.78
N TYR A 167 1.40 13.31 18.84
CA TYR A 167 0.50 12.78 17.81
C TYR A 167 1.20 11.81 16.85
N VAL A 168 2.41 12.15 16.40
CA VAL A 168 3.18 11.27 15.51
C VAL A 168 3.64 10.01 16.22
N LEU A 169 4.06 10.11 17.49
CA LEU A 169 4.40 8.95 18.31
C LEU A 169 3.19 8.03 18.50
N ASP A 170 2.03 8.60 18.84
CA ASP A 170 0.77 7.85 18.95
C ASP A 170 0.41 7.15 17.64
N LEU A 171 0.60 7.82 16.49
CA LEU A 171 0.34 7.22 15.18
C LEU A 171 1.29 6.05 14.90
N ILE A 172 2.58 6.17 15.20
CA ILE A 172 3.56 5.08 15.06
C ILE A 172 3.15 3.89 15.93
N TYR A 173 2.78 4.15 17.19
CA TYR A 173 2.35 3.08 18.11
C TYR A 173 1.06 2.41 17.67
N GLN A 174 0.06 3.17 17.24
CA GLN A 174 -1.19 2.62 16.70
C GLN A 174 -0.93 1.72 15.48
N ARG A 175 -0.02 2.13 14.58
CA ARG A 175 0.33 1.32 13.40
C ARG A 175 1.08 0.04 13.77
N LEU A 176 2.01 0.10 14.73
CA LEU A 176 2.71 -1.09 15.24
C LEU A 176 1.75 -2.08 15.92
N ASP A 177 0.81 -1.58 16.74
CA ASP A 177 -0.21 -2.43 17.39
C ASP A 177 -1.15 -3.06 16.36
N LEU A 178 -1.53 -2.31 15.32
CA LEU A 178 -2.33 -2.82 14.22
C LEU A 178 -1.62 -3.98 13.50
N ILE A 179 -0.33 -3.85 13.18
CA ILE A 179 0.51 -4.91 12.57
C ILE A 179 0.51 -6.17 13.45
N LEU A 180 0.72 -6.01 14.76
CA LEU A 180 0.67 -7.12 15.71
C LEU A 180 -0.72 -7.78 15.73
N SER A 181 -1.79 -6.99 15.71
CA SER A 181 -3.16 -7.48 15.71
C SER A 181 -3.50 -8.31 14.47
N TYR A 182 -2.96 -7.94 13.31
CA TYR A 182 -3.13 -8.71 12.08
C TYR A 182 -2.39 -10.04 12.17
N LYS A 183 -1.15 -10.03 12.65
CA LYS A 183 -0.38 -11.27 12.85
C LYS A 183 -1.02 -12.24 13.83
N ARG A 184 -1.62 -11.74 14.92
CA ARG A 184 -2.42 -12.57 15.84
C ARG A 184 -3.56 -13.28 15.11
N ARG A 185 -4.24 -12.60 14.18
CA ARG A 185 -5.35 -13.18 13.39
C ARG A 185 -4.86 -14.24 12.39
N TYR A 186 -3.64 -14.09 11.84
CA TYR A 186 -3.06 -15.09 10.94
C TYR A 186 -2.79 -16.45 11.62
N LYS A 187 -2.51 -16.48 12.95
CA LYS A 187 -2.36 -17.75 13.71
C LYS A 187 -3.65 -18.61 13.72
N TYR A 188 -4.81 -18.01 13.44
CA TYR A 188 -6.12 -18.67 13.44
C TYR A 188 -6.66 -18.96 12.03
N LEU A 189 -5.94 -18.60 10.97
CA LEU A 189 -6.31 -18.96 9.61
C LEU A 189 -5.74 -20.35 9.29
N ASN A 190 -6.59 -21.25 8.78
CA ASN A 190 -6.15 -22.53 8.24
C ASN A 190 -5.19 -22.28 7.08
N SER A 191 -3.90 -22.37 7.37
CA SER A 191 -2.85 -22.12 6.41
C SER A 191 -2.15 -23.41 6.05
N LEU A 192 -1.90 -23.58 4.76
CA LEU A 192 -1.07 -24.64 4.20
C LEU A 192 0.41 -24.50 4.60
N ILE A 193 0.77 -23.40 5.28
CA ILE A 193 2.13 -22.94 5.47
C ILE A 193 2.41 -22.78 6.96
N VAL A 194 3.60 -23.21 7.39
CA VAL A 194 4.04 -23.11 8.78
C VAL A 194 4.26 -21.65 9.14
N HIS A 195 3.36 -21.09 9.93
CA HIS A 195 3.39 -19.67 10.35
C HIS A 195 4.40 -19.34 11.46
N GLY A 196 5.29 -20.27 11.80
CA GLY A 196 6.09 -20.21 13.02
C GLY A 196 5.24 -20.50 14.27
N SER A 197 5.91 -20.87 15.36
CA SER A 197 5.30 -21.10 16.67
C SER A 197 6.10 -20.37 17.75
N ASP A 198 5.55 -20.31 18.96
CA ASP A 198 6.16 -19.65 20.12
C ASP A 198 7.60 -20.17 20.44
N GLU A 199 7.97 -21.36 19.94
CA GLU A 199 9.30 -21.97 20.07
C GLU A 199 10.17 -21.88 18.80
N GLN A 200 9.57 -21.56 17.66
CA GLN A 200 10.22 -21.47 16.35
C GLN A 200 9.62 -20.28 15.57
N PRO A 201 10.15 -19.06 15.76
CA PRO A 201 9.72 -17.91 14.97
C PRO A 201 9.88 -18.24 13.48
N ALA A 202 8.96 -17.74 12.65
CA ALA A 202 8.84 -18.05 11.23
C ALA A 202 10.13 -17.71 10.45
N TYR A 203 11.10 -18.62 10.49
CA TYR A 203 12.39 -18.50 9.84
C TYR A 203 12.53 -19.60 8.80
N ARG A 204 12.48 -19.21 7.52
CA ARG A 204 13.60 -19.35 6.55
C ARG A 204 13.20 -19.36 5.08
N GLN A 205 11.95 -19.12 4.73
CA GLN A 205 11.54 -19.07 3.33
C GLN A 205 10.42 -18.05 3.15
N SER A 206 10.51 -17.24 2.08
CA SER A 206 9.37 -16.41 1.68
C SER A 206 8.13 -17.29 1.62
N LEU A 207 6.97 -16.75 1.99
CA LEU A 207 5.69 -17.46 1.92
C LEU A 207 5.54 -18.15 0.55
N LEU A 208 5.94 -17.43 -0.51
CA LEU A 208 6.05 -17.93 -1.87
C LEU A 208 6.97 -19.14 -2.01
N LYS A 209 8.18 -19.11 -1.45
CA LYS A 209 9.10 -20.25 -1.51
C LYS A 209 8.57 -21.47 -0.76
N GLN A 210 7.85 -21.29 0.36
CA GLN A 210 7.20 -22.39 1.07
C GLN A 210 6.06 -23.01 0.24
N ILE A 211 5.23 -22.17 -0.37
CA ILE A 211 4.17 -22.59 -1.31
C ILE A 211 4.79 -23.37 -2.49
N PHE A 212 5.89 -22.85 -3.05
CA PHE A 212 6.58 -23.48 -4.16
C PHE A 212 7.27 -24.80 -3.77
N ASP A 213 7.88 -24.89 -2.60
CA ASP A 213 8.45 -26.15 -2.12
C ASP A 213 7.37 -27.23 -1.91
N LEU A 214 6.15 -26.85 -1.49
CA LEU A 214 5.00 -27.77 -1.47
C LEU A 214 4.65 -28.28 -2.87
N PHE A 215 4.61 -27.40 -3.88
CA PHE A 215 4.39 -27.81 -5.28
C PHE A 215 5.50 -28.72 -5.83
N LYS A 216 6.74 -28.58 -5.35
CA LYS A 216 7.86 -29.47 -5.69
C LYS A 216 7.72 -30.86 -5.09
N GLN A 217 7.30 -30.95 -3.83
CA GLN A 217 7.17 -32.22 -3.11
C GLN A 217 6.07 -33.13 -3.68
N HIS A 218 4.98 -32.54 -4.18
CA HIS A 218 3.90 -33.30 -4.82
C HIS A 218 4.19 -33.73 -6.28
N GLY A 219 5.34 -33.34 -6.84
CA GLY A 219 5.69 -33.59 -8.24
C GLY A 219 6.68 -34.72 -8.51
N ASN A 220 7.38 -35.30 -7.53
CA ASN A 220 8.33 -36.40 -7.75
C ASN A 220 8.65 -37.21 -6.47
N PHE A 221 8.30 -38.50 -6.47
CA PHE A 221 8.95 -39.52 -5.63
C PHE A 221 10.38 -39.76 -6.16
N GLY A 222 11.39 -39.19 -5.50
CA GLY A 222 12.79 -39.51 -5.81
C GLY A 222 13.78 -38.40 -5.43
N LEU A 223 14.16 -38.34 -4.15
CA LEU A 223 15.39 -37.66 -3.72
C LEU A 223 16.54 -38.68 -3.71
N PRO A 224 17.71 -38.37 -4.30
CA PRO A 224 18.97 -38.69 -3.66
C PRO A 224 19.26 -37.60 -2.64
N SER A 225 19.22 -38.01 -1.39
CA SER A 225 19.71 -37.32 -0.21
C SER A 225 21.15 -36.82 -0.37
N SER A 226 21.35 -35.51 -0.26
CA SER A 226 22.53 -34.89 0.37
C SER A 226 22.36 -33.37 0.34
N SER A 227 21.66 -32.77 1.31
CA SER A 227 22.36 -31.92 2.28
C SER A 227 21.48 -31.47 3.46
N ILE A 228 20.33 -32.11 3.70
CA ILE A 228 19.45 -31.83 4.84
C ILE A 228 19.39 -33.05 5.76
N SER A 229 20.56 -33.55 6.15
CA SER A 229 20.71 -34.52 7.23
C SER A 229 21.69 -33.95 8.24
N SER A 230 21.24 -33.01 9.06
CA SER A 230 21.63 -32.99 10.47
C SER A 230 20.68 -32.11 11.27
N ARG A 231 20.28 -32.62 12.43
CA ARG A 231 19.62 -31.92 13.57
C ARG A 231 18.10 -32.05 13.73
N LEU A 232 17.53 -33.22 13.43
CA LEU A 232 16.35 -33.71 14.15
C LEU A 232 16.50 -35.20 14.48
N THR A 233 17.48 -35.53 15.31
CA THR A 233 17.44 -36.73 16.15
C THR A 233 17.42 -36.26 17.59
N GLY A 234 16.22 -36.08 18.12
CA GLY A 234 16.01 -35.66 19.50
C GLY A 234 14.52 -35.56 19.84
N SER A 235 14.02 -36.61 20.48
CA SER A 235 12.68 -36.79 21.04
C SER A 235 11.57 -37.25 20.09
N THR A 236 11.39 -38.57 20.14
CA THR A 236 10.19 -39.33 19.84
C THR A 236 8.98 -38.82 20.63
N ASN A 237 7.89 -38.53 19.93
CA ASN A 237 6.47 -38.70 20.32
C ASN A 237 5.60 -37.59 19.70
N ALA A 238 5.22 -37.75 18.43
CA ALA A 238 4.02 -37.12 17.91
C ALA A 238 3.36 -38.12 16.95
N SER A 239 2.25 -38.64 17.43
CA SER A 239 1.31 -39.54 16.78
C SER A 239 1.01 -39.18 15.33
N THR A 240 0.91 -40.23 14.53
CA THR A 240 0.23 -40.33 13.22
C THR A 240 -1.07 -39.53 13.20
N ILE A 241 -1.00 -38.25 12.82
CA ILE A 241 -2.19 -37.46 12.48
C ILE A 241 -2.30 -37.50 10.96
N GLN A 242 -3.44 -38.04 10.52
CA GLN A 242 -3.91 -38.20 9.15
C GLN A 242 -3.40 -37.09 8.20
N GLN A 243 -2.47 -37.46 7.31
CA GLN A 243 -1.92 -36.61 6.26
C GLN A 243 -2.82 -36.52 5.01
N GLU A 244 -4.06 -37.03 5.04
CA GLU A 244 -4.90 -37.18 3.84
C GLU A 244 -6.01 -36.12 3.64
N GLN A 245 -6.04 -35.01 4.40
CA GLN A 245 -7.09 -33.99 4.26
C GLN A 245 -6.58 -32.54 4.06
N LEU A 246 -5.36 -32.36 3.58
CA LEU A 246 -4.71 -31.04 3.60
C LEU A 246 -4.91 -30.16 2.35
N VAL A 247 -5.51 -30.68 1.28
CA VAL A 247 -5.88 -29.85 0.12
C VAL A 247 -7.38 -29.98 -0.11
N ASN A 248 -8.16 -29.08 0.50
CA ASN A 248 -9.53 -28.88 0.02
C ASN A 248 -9.43 -28.14 -1.31
N ASP A 249 -9.36 -28.89 -2.41
CA ASP A 249 -9.59 -28.35 -3.73
C ASP A 249 -11.00 -27.75 -3.75
N ILE A 250 -11.08 -26.41 -3.78
CA ILE A 250 -12.32 -25.73 -4.13
C ILE A 250 -12.41 -25.76 -5.65
N GLU A 251 -12.77 -26.92 -6.19
CA GLU A 251 -13.19 -27.01 -7.60
C GLU A 251 -14.44 -26.14 -7.77
N HIS A 252 -14.38 -25.15 -8.64
CA HIS A 252 -15.58 -24.46 -9.13
C HIS A 252 -16.39 -25.43 -10.01
N VAL A 253 -17.18 -26.29 -9.37
CA VAL A 253 -18.28 -26.98 -10.06
C VAL A 253 -19.42 -25.95 -10.21
N PRO A 254 -19.90 -25.64 -11.42
CA PRO A 254 -21.06 -24.78 -11.58
C PRO A 254 -22.29 -25.53 -11.00
N PHE A 255 -22.77 -25.09 -9.84
CA PHE A 255 -23.95 -25.67 -9.20
C PHE A 255 -25.22 -25.19 -9.90
N ASP A 256 -25.61 -25.88 -10.97
CA ASP A 256 -26.97 -25.82 -11.48
C ASP A 256 -27.80 -26.94 -10.80
N SER A 257 -28.59 -26.54 -9.79
CA SER A 257 -29.62 -27.31 -9.06
C SER A 257 -29.24 -27.95 -7.71
N PHE A 258 -30.06 -27.63 -6.70
CA PHE A 258 -30.05 -28.14 -5.31
C PHE A 258 -30.17 -29.67 -5.21
N THR A 259 -30.57 -30.33 -6.30
CA THR A 259 -30.70 -31.78 -6.44
C THR A 259 -29.37 -32.53 -6.44
N ASP A 260 -28.27 -31.90 -6.83
CA ASP A 260 -26.96 -32.58 -6.89
C ASP A 260 -26.21 -32.61 -5.56
N PHE A 261 -26.57 -31.76 -4.60
CA PHE A 261 -26.05 -31.81 -3.23
C PHE A 261 -26.48 -33.11 -2.52
N PHE A 262 -27.72 -33.56 -2.73
CA PHE A 262 -28.21 -34.83 -2.19
C PHE A 262 -27.64 -36.06 -2.88
N LYS A 263 -27.31 -35.98 -4.19
CA LYS A 263 -26.60 -37.08 -4.87
C LYS A 263 -25.16 -37.24 -4.37
N SER A 264 -24.50 -36.16 -3.96
CA SER A 264 -23.18 -36.23 -3.33
C SER A 264 -23.23 -36.95 -1.97
N ALA A 265 -24.26 -36.65 -1.15
CA ALA A 265 -24.46 -37.33 0.13
C ALA A 265 -24.80 -38.82 -0.01
N ALA A 266 -25.52 -39.21 -1.07
CA ALA A 266 -25.87 -40.61 -1.34
C ALA A 266 -24.75 -41.44 -2.01
N ARG A 267 -23.74 -40.79 -2.61
CA ARG A 267 -22.61 -41.46 -3.29
C ARG A 267 -21.53 -41.99 -2.35
N GLY A 268 -21.58 -41.68 -1.05
CA GLY A 268 -20.65 -42.24 -0.05
C GLY A 268 -20.77 -43.76 0.18
N PHE A 269 -21.72 -44.45 -0.48
CA PHE A 269 -21.99 -45.87 -0.26
C PHE A 269 -21.61 -46.81 -1.42
N PHE A 270 -21.26 -46.30 -2.60
CA PHE A 270 -20.78 -47.16 -3.70
C PHE A 270 -19.47 -46.60 -4.25
N GLY A 271 -18.41 -47.39 -4.05
CA GLY A 271 -17.06 -47.03 -4.42
C GLY A 271 -16.90 -46.89 -5.92
N ASP A 272 -16.62 -45.67 -6.35
CA ASP A 272 -15.84 -45.38 -7.54
C ASP A 272 -14.84 -44.29 -7.15
N ALA A 273 -13.56 -44.66 -7.04
CA ALA A 273 -12.48 -43.74 -6.77
C ALA A 273 -12.38 -42.72 -7.91
N LYS A 274 -12.52 -41.43 -7.60
CA LYS A 274 -12.19 -40.35 -8.55
C LYS A 274 -10.68 -40.38 -8.85
N PRO A 275 -10.26 -40.03 -10.08
CA PRO A 275 -8.85 -39.90 -10.41
C PRO A 275 -8.24 -38.78 -9.56
N CYS A 276 -7.14 -39.09 -8.87
CA CYS A 276 -6.35 -38.11 -8.15
C CYS A 276 -5.76 -37.12 -9.16
N ILE A 277 -6.16 -35.85 -9.08
CA ILE A 277 -5.60 -34.77 -9.90
C ILE A 277 -4.12 -34.67 -9.52
N THR A 278 -3.23 -34.85 -10.50
CA THR A 278 -1.79 -34.76 -10.22
C THR A 278 -1.27 -33.41 -10.68
N SER A 279 -0.24 -32.90 -10.01
CA SER A 279 0.38 -31.61 -10.30
C SER A 279 0.99 -31.50 -11.70
N ASN A 280 0.84 -32.47 -12.59
CA ASN A 280 1.30 -32.44 -13.98
C ASN A 280 0.21 -32.03 -14.99
N ASP A 281 -1.06 -31.93 -14.59
CA ASP A 281 -2.16 -31.76 -15.56
C ASP A 281 -2.35 -30.30 -16.04
N TYR A 282 -1.81 -29.32 -15.30
CA TYR A 282 -1.95 -27.89 -15.66
C TYR A 282 -0.66 -27.31 -16.24
N SER A 283 -0.71 -26.84 -17.49
CA SER A 283 0.38 -26.11 -18.14
C SER A 283 0.61 -24.70 -17.57
N THR A 284 -0.39 -24.16 -16.87
CA THR A 284 -0.43 -22.76 -16.42
C THR A 284 -0.88 -22.67 -14.96
N ILE A 285 -0.16 -21.87 -14.15
CA ILE A 285 -0.47 -21.57 -12.75
C ILE A 285 -0.78 -20.07 -12.65
N VAL A 286 -1.88 -19.70 -11.98
CA VAL A 286 -2.20 -18.29 -11.71
C VAL A 286 -1.97 -18.01 -10.22
N VAL A 287 -1.06 -17.09 -9.91
CA VAL A 287 -0.76 -16.64 -8.55
C VAL A 287 -1.29 -15.22 -8.38
N PHE A 288 -2.27 -15.02 -7.51
CA PHE A 288 -2.79 -13.69 -7.19
C PHE A 288 -2.40 -13.30 -5.76
N ILE A 289 -1.59 -12.25 -5.63
CA ILE A 289 -1.08 -11.78 -4.34
C ILE A 289 -1.91 -10.58 -3.85
N VAL A 290 -2.52 -10.74 -2.69
CA VAL A 290 -3.25 -9.66 -2.02
C VAL A 290 -2.26 -8.91 -1.11
N GLY A 291 -2.16 -7.59 -1.30
CA GLY A 291 -1.26 -6.70 -0.55
C GLY A 291 0.00 -6.26 -1.29
N GLY A 292 0.10 -6.49 -2.60
CA GLY A 292 1.28 -6.12 -3.37
C GLY A 292 2.25 -7.27 -3.59
N ILE A 293 3.10 -7.15 -4.62
CA ILE A 293 4.18 -8.10 -4.90
C ILE A 293 5.45 -7.33 -5.18
N THR A 294 6.58 -7.69 -4.60
CA THR A 294 7.87 -7.02 -4.81
C THR A 294 8.60 -7.52 -6.08
N PRO A 295 9.51 -6.74 -6.69
CA PRO A 295 10.33 -7.20 -7.82
C PRO A 295 11.14 -8.45 -7.52
N HIS A 296 11.64 -8.59 -6.28
CA HIS A 296 12.36 -9.78 -5.84
C HIS A 296 11.45 -11.02 -5.81
N GLU A 297 10.20 -10.89 -5.37
CA GLU A 297 9.23 -11.98 -5.41
C GLU A 297 8.87 -12.37 -6.86
N ILE A 298 8.74 -11.40 -7.76
CA ILE A 298 8.57 -11.67 -9.21
C ILE A 298 9.76 -12.46 -9.74
N GLN A 299 10.98 -12.08 -9.37
CA GLN A 299 12.19 -12.79 -9.78
C GLN A 299 12.19 -14.23 -9.24
N LEU A 300 11.87 -14.45 -7.97
CA LEU A 300 11.76 -15.79 -7.39
C LEU A 300 10.71 -16.64 -8.11
N ILE A 301 9.55 -16.08 -8.43
CA ILE A 301 8.49 -16.79 -9.18
C ILE A 301 8.98 -17.12 -10.59
N HIS A 302 9.70 -16.21 -11.25
CA HIS A 302 10.28 -16.44 -12.56
C HIS A 302 11.33 -17.55 -12.53
N GLU A 303 12.27 -17.53 -11.58
CA GLU A 303 13.25 -18.60 -11.38
C GLU A 303 12.57 -19.94 -11.13
N TYR A 304 11.49 -19.94 -10.35
CA TYR A 304 10.72 -21.15 -10.08
C TYR A 304 9.97 -21.67 -11.32
N SER A 305 9.32 -20.79 -12.08
CA SER A 305 8.66 -21.09 -13.36
C SER A 305 9.59 -21.86 -14.32
N GLN A 306 10.85 -21.43 -14.40
CA GLN A 306 11.87 -22.11 -15.21
C GLN A 306 12.21 -23.52 -14.69
N GLN A 307 12.21 -23.72 -13.37
CA GLN A 307 12.51 -25.02 -12.75
C GLN A 307 11.38 -26.04 -12.96
N ILE A 308 10.11 -25.61 -12.86
CA ILE A 308 8.96 -26.51 -13.01
C ILE A 308 8.43 -26.60 -14.44
N LYS A 309 9.00 -25.84 -15.39
CA LYS A 309 8.60 -25.79 -16.81
C LYS A 309 7.10 -25.53 -17.02
N LYS A 310 6.51 -24.65 -16.20
CA LYS A 310 5.10 -24.25 -16.31
C LYS A 310 4.99 -22.76 -16.54
N GLN A 311 3.93 -22.33 -17.22
CA GLN A 311 3.63 -20.92 -17.36
C GLN A 311 3.04 -20.39 -16.04
N ILE A 312 3.63 -19.36 -15.44
CA ILE A 312 3.06 -18.72 -14.24
C ILE A 312 2.55 -17.32 -14.61
N ILE A 313 1.27 -17.06 -14.35
CA ILE A 313 0.64 -15.74 -14.46
C ILE A 313 0.54 -15.14 -13.07
N ILE A 314 1.04 -13.92 -12.90
CA ILE A 314 1.06 -13.24 -11.60
C ILE A 314 0.08 -12.07 -11.65
N GLY A 315 -0.83 -12.00 -10.67
CA GLY A 315 -1.64 -10.83 -10.39
C GLY A 315 -1.36 -10.30 -8.98
N SER A 316 -1.58 -9.01 -8.77
CA SER A 316 -1.43 -8.36 -7.46
C SER A 316 -2.54 -7.34 -7.24
N SER A 317 -2.98 -7.15 -6.00
CA SER A 317 -3.97 -6.12 -5.64
C SER A 317 -3.37 -4.70 -5.57
N GLU A 318 -2.05 -4.56 -5.35
CA GLU A 318 -1.35 -3.27 -5.39
C GLU A 318 -0.45 -3.14 -6.62
N LYS A 319 -0.41 -1.92 -7.18
CA LYS A 319 0.56 -1.54 -8.23
C LYS A 319 1.85 -1.12 -7.55
N ASN A 320 2.95 -1.83 -7.78
CA ASN A 320 4.27 -1.31 -7.41
C ASN A 320 4.50 0.05 -8.06
N SER A 321 4.96 1.00 -7.25
CA SER A 321 5.27 2.38 -7.63
C SER A 321 6.46 2.53 -8.61
N ASN A 322 7.18 1.45 -8.92
CA ASN A 322 8.27 1.46 -9.88
C ASN A 322 7.90 0.71 -11.18
N GLY A 323 7.30 1.46 -12.11
CA GLY A 323 7.49 1.26 -13.55
C GLY A 323 6.95 -0.02 -14.19
N LEU A 324 5.63 -0.09 -14.38
CA LEU A 324 5.01 -0.25 -15.70
C LEU A 324 3.51 -0.03 -15.54
N GLN A 325 3.01 1.14 -15.97
CA GLN A 325 1.57 1.33 -16.18
C GLN A 325 1.14 0.43 -17.35
N THR A 326 0.75 -0.81 -17.06
CA THR A 326 -0.22 -1.48 -17.92
C THR A 326 -1.60 -0.97 -17.53
N HIS A 327 -2.00 0.15 -18.13
CA HIS A 327 -3.41 0.48 -18.31
C HIS A 327 -4.04 -0.59 -19.23
N ILE A 328 -4.26 -1.78 -18.69
CA ILE A 328 -5.19 -2.75 -19.24
C ILE A 328 -6.22 -3.02 -18.13
N SER A 329 -6.93 -1.97 -17.72
CA SER A 329 -8.26 -2.21 -17.16
C SER A 329 -9.10 -2.69 -18.33
N SER A 330 -9.24 -4.01 -18.47
CA SER A 330 -10.08 -4.58 -19.52
C SER A 330 -11.42 -3.86 -19.55
N SER A 331 -11.91 -3.50 -20.75
CA SER A 331 -13.19 -2.81 -20.93
C SER A 331 -14.33 -3.46 -20.10
N LYS A 332 -14.25 -4.79 -19.92
CA LYS A 332 -15.14 -5.59 -19.08
C LYS A 332 -15.12 -5.19 -17.60
N TYR A 333 -13.95 -4.96 -17.00
CA TYR A 333 -13.86 -4.52 -15.59
C TYR A 333 -14.52 -3.16 -15.39
N VAL A 334 -14.20 -2.19 -16.26
CA VAL A 334 -14.80 -0.85 -16.20
C VAL A 334 -16.32 -0.93 -16.34
N ALA A 335 -16.82 -1.72 -17.30
CA ALA A 335 -18.25 -1.95 -17.47
C ALA A 335 -18.90 -2.57 -16.23
N GLN A 336 -18.24 -3.54 -15.59
CA GLN A 336 -18.73 -4.17 -14.37
C GLN A 336 -18.80 -3.19 -13.19
N GLN A 337 -17.75 -2.39 -12.97
CA GLN A 337 -17.75 -1.38 -11.90
C GLN A 337 -18.83 -0.32 -12.14
N ARG A 338 -18.97 0.15 -13.38
CA ARG A 338 -20.05 1.07 -13.76
C ARG A 338 -21.43 0.47 -13.55
N ALA A 339 -21.64 -0.81 -13.86
CA ALA A 339 -22.90 -1.49 -13.60
C ALA A 339 -23.23 -1.55 -12.09
N LYS A 340 -22.26 -1.89 -11.24
CA LYS A 340 -22.43 -1.86 -9.78
C LYS A 340 -22.77 -0.46 -9.26
N ALA A 341 -22.02 0.55 -9.70
CA ALA A 341 -22.28 1.94 -9.35
C ALA A 341 -23.69 2.40 -9.77
N ARG A 342 -24.15 1.98 -10.96
CA ARG A 342 -25.50 2.25 -11.45
C ARG A 342 -26.58 1.62 -10.55
N ASP A 343 -26.38 0.37 -10.14
CA ASP A 343 -27.30 -0.31 -9.22
C ASP A 343 -27.45 0.45 -7.91
N ILE A 344 -26.33 0.97 -7.36
CA ILE A 344 -26.33 1.81 -6.16
C ILE A 344 -27.16 3.08 -6.40
N VAL A 345 -26.90 3.81 -7.50
CA VAL A 345 -27.65 5.03 -7.84
C VAL A 345 -29.15 4.76 -7.95
N LEU A 346 -29.54 3.67 -8.61
CA LEU A 346 -30.94 3.24 -8.72
C LEU A 346 -31.53 2.84 -7.37
N CYS A 347 -30.73 2.25 -6.47
CA CYS A 347 -31.17 1.92 -5.12
C CYS A 347 -31.43 3.19 -4.30
N LEU A 348 -30.48 4.13 -4.29
CA LEU A 348 -30.63 5.43 -3.61
C LEU A 348 -31.87 6.19 -4.07
N GLN A 349 -32.16 6.21 -5.38
CA GLN A 349 -33.37 6.80 -5.93
C GLN A 349 -34.64 6.10 -5.44
N ARG A 350 -34.66 4.76 -5.41
CA ARG A 350 -35.77 3.98 -4.85
C ARG A 350 -35.96 4.22 -3.35
N LYS A 351 -34.90 4.55 -2.62
CA LYS A 351 -34.95 4.96 -1.21
C LYS A 351 -35.31 6.44 -0.99
N ASN A 352 -35.65 7.17 -2.06
CA ASN A 352 -35.94 8.60 -2.00
C ASN A 352 -34.79 9.44 -1.40
N ILE A 353 -33.54 8.99 -1.59
CA ILE A 353 -32.37 9.83 -1.35
C ILE A 353 -32.30 10.86 -2.47
N LYS A 354 -32.23 12.13 -2.09
CA LYS A 354 -32.19 13.28 -3.02
C LYS A 354 -30.85 14.00 -3.00
N LEU A 355 -30.06 13.85 -1.94
CA LEU A 355 -28.73 14.44 -1.85
C LEU A 355 -27.73 13.42 -1.32
N VAL A 356 -26.62 13.25 -2.05
CA VAL A 356 -25.45 12.52 -1.59
C VAL A 356 -24.35 13.52 -1.27
N ALA A 357 -23.95 13.59 -0.01
CA ALA A 357 -22.89 14.44 0.47
C ALA A 357 -21.64 13.61 0.77
N ILE A 358 -20.50 14.00 0.22
CA ILE A 358 -19.26 13.24 0.29
C ILE A 358 -18.19 14.09 0.98
N ASP A 359 -17.58 13.58 2.05
CA ASP A 359 -16.35 14.17 2.59
C ASP A 359 -15.20 14.09 1.58
N PHE A 360 -14.29 15.04 1.67
CA PHE A 360 -13.13 15.12 0.83
C PHE A 360 -11.99 14.22 1.33
N ASP A 361 -11.43 14.56 2.48
CA ASP A 361 -10.27 13.89 3.07
C ASP A 361 -10.62 12.49 3.58
N ASN A 362 -9.73 11.51 3.37
CA ASN A 362 -9.91 10.10 3.78
C ASN A 362 -11.26 9.46 3.39
N THR A 363 -12.03 10.10 2.52
CA THR A 363 -13.36 9.67 2.07
C THR A 363 -13.37 9.62 0.55
N LEU A 364 -13.50 10.77 -0.14
CA LEU A 364 -13.32 10.83 -1.59
C LEU A 364 -11.87 10.49 -1.97
N LEU A 365 -10.93 11.06 -1.22
CA LEU A 365 -9.50 10.76 -1.33
C LEU A 365 -9.12 9.59 -0.43
N SER A 366 -8.09 8.86 -0.84
CA SER A 366 -7.40 7.83 -0.06
C SER A 366 -6.34 8.39 0.90
N ILE A 367 -6.20 9.72 0.93
CA ILE A 367 -5.24 10.43 1.78
C ILE A 367 -5.94 11.49 2.62
N TYR A 368 -5.25 11.88 3.69
CA TYR A 368 -5.64 12.97 4.56
C TYR A 368 -4.85 14.24 4.18
N THR A 369 -5.54 15.31 3.77
CA THR A 369 -4.86 16.58 3.43
C THR A 369 -4.64 17.51 4.62
N CYS A 370 -5.06 17.12 5.83
CA CYS A 370 -5.05 17.98 7.02
C CYS A 370 -5.78 19.33 6.82
N GLY A 371 -6.77 19.37 5.93
CA GLY A 371 -7.49 20.59 5.56
C GLY A 371 -6.72 21.54 4.65
N TYR A 372 -5.45 21.27 4.33
CA TYR A 372 -4.63 22.07 3.43
C TYR A 372 -3.59 21.23 2.67
N TYR A 373 -3.89 20.91 1.41
CA TYR A 373 -3.00 20.22 0.50
C TYR A 373 -2.02 21.18 -0.19
N GLN A 374 -0.72 20.84 -0.15
CA GLN A 374 0.36 21.65 -0.74
C GLN A 374 0.78 21.22 -2.15
N GLY A 375 0.32 20.06 -2.62
CA GLY A 375 0.67 19.53 -3.94
C GLY A 375 -0.15 20.10 -5.08
N THR A 376 0.01 19.51 -6.27
CA THR A 376 -0.75 19.86 -7.47
C THR A 376 -2.03 19.03 -7.59
N VAL A 377 -3.00 19.54 -8.36
CA VAL A 377 -4.23 18.79 -8.67
C VAL A 377 -3.91 17.47 -9.39
N ASP A 378 -2.91 17.47 -10.27
CA ASP A 378 -2.50 16.27 -11.02
C ASP A 378 -2.07 15.15 -10.09
N ASN A 379 -1.29 15.46 -9.05
CA ASN A 379 -0.88 14.48 -8.05
C ASN A 379 -2.08 14.01 -7.19
N LEU A 380 -3.06 14.89 -6.98
CA LEU A 380 -4.22 14.61 -6.15
C LEU A 380 -5.23 13.69 -6.85
N LEU A 381 -5.26 13.68 -8.19
CA LEU A 381 -6.09 12.78 -9.00
C LEU A 381 -5.82 11.30 -8.70
N ASP A 382 -4.55 10.95 -8.50
CA ASP A 382 -4.13 9.56 -8.23
C ASP A 382 -4.70 9.04 -6.90
N TYR A 383 -5.10 9.93 -6.00
CA TYR A 383 -5.65 9.57 -4.70
C TYR A 383 -7.18 9.49 -4.68
N ILE A 384 -7.88 9.85 -5.75
CA ILE A 384 -9.34 9.66 -5.83
C ILE A 384 -9.64 8.17 -5.77
N ARG A 385 -10.39 7.74 -4.74
CA ARG A 385 -10.78 6.35 -4.59
C ARG A 385 -11.66 5.92 -5.76
N SER A 386 -11.29 4.80 -6.39
CA SER A 386 -11.98 4.27 -7.57
C SER A 386 -13.48 4.02 -7.35
N THR A 387 -13.86 3.59 -6.14
CA THR A 387 -15.26 3.44 -5.71
C THR A 387 -16.06 4.72 -5.93
N PHE A 388 -15.54 5.87 -5.50
CA PHE A 388 -16.19 7.16 -5.66
C PHE A 388 -16.09 7.69 -7.09
N TYR A 389 -15.00 7.40 -7.79
CA TYR A 389 -14.89 7.73 -9.21
C TYR A 389 -16.05 7.12 -10.02
N TYR A 390 -16.26 5.80 -9.93
CA TYR A 390 -17.34 5.14 -10.67
C TYR A 390 -18.72 5.58 -10.18
N PHE A 391 -18.89 5.73 -8.87
CA PHE A 391 -20.16 6.12 -8.27
C PHE A 391 -20.60 7.54 -8.67
N ILE A 392 -19.73 8.54 -8.51
CA ILE A 392 -20.03 9.93 -8.90
C ILE A 392 -20.25 10.00 -10.41
N GLN A 393 -19.44 9.31 -11.21
CA GLN A 393 -19.62 9.28 -12.67
C GLN A 393 -21.02 8.74 -13.06
N GLU A 394 -21.50 7.66 -12.44
CA GLU A 394 -22.87 7.15 -12.70
C GLU A 394 -23.97 8.09 -12.18
N ILE A 395 -23.75 8.83 -11.08
CA ILE A 395 -24.68 9.91 -10.70
C ILE A 395 -24.73 10.96 -11.81
N LEU A 396 -23.58 11.47 -12.24
CA LEU A 396 -23.48 12.52 -13.26
C LEU A 396 -24.09 12.12 -14.60
N ASP A 397 -23.94 10.86 -14.99
CA ASP A 397 -24.50 10.31 -16.23
C ASP A 397 -26.00 9.99 -16.10
N SER A 398 -26.54 9.94 -14.88
CA SER A 398 -27.96 9.67 -14.63
C SER A 398 -28.86 10.82 -15.13
N PRO A 399 -30.03 10.51 -15.74
CA PRO A 399 -31.01 11.53 -16.10
C PRO A 399 -31.56 12.27 -14.87
N SER A 400 -31.61 11.61 -13.72
CA SER A 400 -32.09 12.15 -12.45
C SER A 400 -31.18 13.23 -11.85
N PHE A 401 -29.92 13.34 -12.30
CA PHE A 401 -28.97 14.26 -11.70
C PHE A 401 -29.35 15.73 -11.93
N ASN A 402 -29.38 16.50 -10.84
CA ASN A 402 -29.90 17.87 -10.72
C ASN A 402 -31.42 18.03 -10.90
N GLN A 403 -32.17 16.93 -11.05
CA GLN A 403 -33.64 16.95 -11.12
C GLN A 403 -34.25 16.38 -9.83
N THR A 404 -33.80 15.19 -9.45
CA THR A 404 -34.30 14.44 -8.29
C THR A 404 -33.17 13.93 -7.39
N LEU A 405 -31.95 13.76 -7.95
CA LEU A 405 -30.76 13.39 -7.21
C LEU A 405 -29.66 14.44 -7.38
N HIS A 406 -29.01 14.80 -6.29
CA HIS A 406 -27.95 15.80 -6.22
C HIS A 406 -26.72 15.17 -5.56
N VAL A 407 -25.53 15.63 -5.94
CA VAL A 407 -24.28 15.26 -5.26
C VAL A 407 -23.53 16.54 -4.87
N CYS A 408 -22.95 16.53 -3.68
CA CYS A 408 -22.09 17.60 -3.19
C CYS A 408 -20.84 17.06 -2.51
N ILE A 409 -19.80 17.89 -2.50
CA ILE A 409 -18.60 17.68 -1.69
C ILE A 409 -18.66 18.65 -0.51
N VAL A 410 -18.53 18.12 0.71
CA VAL A 410 -18.57 18.89 1.95
C VAL A 410 -17.29 18.65 2.75
N SER A 411 -16.51 19.71 3.00
CA SER A 411 -15.19 19.60 3.65
C SER A 411 -14.89 20.77 4.57
N PHE A 412 -14.04 20.54 5.57
CA PHE A 412 -13.46 21.61 6.38
C PHE A 412 -12.21 22.23 5.77
N SER A 413 -11.76 21.79 4.60
CA SER A 413 -10.68 22.45 3.86
C SER A 413 -11.06 23.88 3.52
N SER A 414 -10.08 24.78 3.54
CA SER A 414 -10.23 26.15 3.05
C SER A 414 -10.02 26.28 1.54
N GLN A 415 -9.58 25.21 0.86
CA GLN A 415 -9.12 25.23 -0.53
C GLN A 415 -10.23 24.86 -1.54
N GLU A 416 -11.36 25.57 -1.51
CA GLU A 416 -12.50 25.29 -2.39
C GLU A 416 -12.11 25.25 -3.89
N GLN A 417 -11.23 26.15 -4.32
CA GLN A 417 -10.76 26.24 -5.71
C GLN A 417 -9.91 25.03 -6.14
N LEU A 418 -9.14 24.45 -5.22
CA LEU A 418 -8.36 23.25 -5.49
C LEU A 418 -9.30 22.07 -5.72
N ILE A 419 -10.28 21.89 -4.82
CA ILE A 419 -11.28 20.81 -4.89
C ILE A 419 -12.10 20.95 -6.18
N ARG A 420 -12.50 22.17 -6.55
CA ARG A 420 -13.23 22.43 -7.81
C ARG A 420 -12.45 21.99 -9.04
N LYS A 421 -11.19 22.39 -9.14
CA LYS A 421 -10.30 21.97 -10.25
C LYS A 421 -10.10 20.46 -10.28
N LEU A 422 -9.95 19.82 -9.12
CA LEU A 422 -9.83 18.36 -9.03
C LEU A 422 -11.06 17.67 -9.59
N ILE A 423 -12.26 18.08 -9.17
CA ILE A 423 -13.53 17.49 -9.63
C ILE A 423 -13.72 17.70 -11.14
N GLU A 424 -13.41 18.89 -11.66
CA GLU A 424 -13.46 19.19 -13.10
C GLU A 424 -12.51 18.31 -13.91
N GLN A 425 -11.28 18.10 -13.42
CA GLN A 425 -10.29 17.25 -14.09
C GLN A 425 -10.63 15.75 -14.00
N ALA A 426 -11.14 15.30 -12.85
CA ALA A 426 -11.50 13.91 -12.62
C ALA A 426 -12.70 13.48 -13.48
N PHE A 427 -13.74 14.32 -13.50
CA PHE A 427 -14.99 14.04 -14.21
C PHE A 427 -15.10 14.98 -15.41
N LYS A 428 -14.47 14.60 -16.53
CA LYS A 428 -14.47 15.32 -17.82
C LYS A 428 -15.84 15.32 -18.52
N THR A 429 -16.91 15.54 -17.77
CA THR A 429 -18.28 15.67 -18.25
C THR A 429 -18.72 17.12 -18.16
N ALA A 430 -19.57 17.59 -19.07
CA ALA A 430 -20.13 18.93 -19.03
C ALA A 430 -21.13 19.18 -17.87
N ARG A 431 -21.18 18.27 -16.89
CA ARG A 431 -22.09 18.31 -15.75
C ARG A 431 -21.34 18.36 -14.41
N SER A 432 -20.02 18.20 -14.39
CA SER A 432 -19.22 18.20 -13.15
C SER A 432 -19.19 19.57 -12.47
N ASP A 433 -19.32 20.65 -13.24
CA ASP A 433 -19.52 22.03 -12.78
C ASP A 433 -20.76 22.20 -11.90
N ARG A 434 -21.73 21.29 -12.01
CA ARG A 434 -22.99 21.32 -11.24
C ARG A 434 -22.90 20.61 -9.89
N ILE A 435 -21.78 19.96 -9.58
CA ILE A 435 -21.51 19.42 -8.24
C ILE A 435 -21.33 20.60 -7.30
N ILE A 436 -22.14 20.65 -6.23
CA ILE A 436 -22.04 21.72 -5.24
C ILE A 436 -20.85 21.39 -4.33
N ILE A 437 -19.91 22.31 -4.19
CA ILE A 437 -18.76 22.16 -3.30
C ILE A 437 -18.94 23.18 -2.18
N ARG A 438 -18.95 22.71 -0.93
CA ARG A 438 -19.10 23.58 0.23
C ARG A 438 -17.97 23.30 1.21
N CYS A 439 -17.13 24.30 1.39
CA CYS A 439 -15.87 24.23 2.10
C CYS A 439 -15.79 25.35 3.15
N ASN A 440 -14.79 25.30 4.02
CA ASN A 440 -14.45 26.38 4.94
C ASN A 440 -13.71 27.52 4.22
N SER A 441 -14.24 27.96 3.07
CA SER A 441 -13.71 29.12 2.37
C SER A 441 -13.88 30.37 3.25
N PRO A 442 -12.99 31.38 3.12
CA PRO A 442 -13.09 32.61 3.91
C PRO A 442 -14.49 33.27 3.81
N GLU A 443 -15.09 33.24 2.62
CA GLU A 443 -16.45 33.73 2.40
C GLU A 443 -17.49 32.93 3.18
N PHE A 444 -17.42 31.59 3.14
CA PHE A 444 -18.35 30.73 3.87
C PHE A 444 -18.25 30.92 5.38
N ILE A 445 -17.03 30.94 5.93
CA ILE A 445 -16.79 31.16 7.36
C ILE A 445 -17.32 32.52 7.78
N SER A 446 -17.10 33.58 6.97
CA SER A 446 -17.58 34.93 7.30
C SER A 446 -19.11 35.02 7.45
N ASN A 447 -19.85 34.15 6.75
CA ASN A 447 -21.31 34.09 6.82
C ASN A 447 -21.83 33.26 8.00
N ILE A 448 -20.96 32.48 8.66
CA ILE A 448 -21.30 31.69 9.84
C ILE A 448 -20.80 32.45 11.06
N ASN A 449 -21.69 33.21 11.69
CA ASN A 449 -21.43 33.99 12.91
C ASN A 449 -21.00 33.09 14.08
N GLN A 450 -19.72 32.70 14.15
CA GLN A 450 -18.98 32.10 15.28
C GLN A 450 -19.78 31.15 16.21
N LYS A 451 -20.65 30.31 15.66
CA LYS A 451 -21.29 29.24 16.42
C LYS A 451 -20.43 27.99 16.34
N ASP A 452 -20.44 27.19 17.41
CA ASP A 452 -19.76 25.90 17.45
C ASP A 452 -20.20 25.05 16.25
N PHE A 453 -19.24 24.64 15.42
CA PHE A 453 -19.51 23.76 14.28
C PHE A 453 -19.99 22.41 14.82
N LEU A 454 -21.28 22.09 14.62
CA LEU A 454 -21.82 20.76 14.88
C LEU A 454 -21.56 19.88 13.66
N GLY A 455 -20.33 19.37 13.53
CA GLY A 455 -19.93 18.58 12.38
C GLY A 455 -20.11 19.34 11.06
N LYS A 456 -20.78 18.72 10.08
CA LYS A 456 -20.97 19.27 8.71
C LYS A 456 -22.35 19.86 8.45
N GLU A 457 -23.15 20.02 9.49
CA GLU A 457 -24.54 20.46 9.37
C GLU A 457 -24.67 21.83 8.71
N TYR A 458 -23.74 22.75 8.99
CA TYR A 458 -23.73 24.06 8.33
C TYR A 458 -23.45 23.96 6.83
N HIS A 459 -22.50 23.12 6.42
CA HIS A 459 -22.19 22.86 5.02
C HIS A 459 -23.40 22.23 4.31
N LEU A 460 -24.01 21.21 4.91
CA LEU A 460 -25.20 20.54 4.38
C LEU A 460 -26.39 21.51 4.27
N SER A 461 -26.67 22.29 5.31
CA SER A 461 -27.74 23.30 5.32
C SER A 461 -27.55 24.34 4.22
N SER A 462 -26.31 24.82 4.03
CA SER A 462 -25.96 25.73 2.93
C SER A 462 -26.20 25.09 1.55
N VAL A 463 -25.81 23.82 1.36
CA VAL A 463 -26.06 23.08 0.12
C VAL A 463 -27.56 22.92 -0.14
N VAL A 464 -28.34 22.52 0.86
CA VAL A 464 -29.80 22.36 0.75
C VAL A 464 -30.46 23.70 0.41
N THR A 465 -30.03 24.79 1.04
CA THR A 465 -30.52 26.15 0.76
C THR A 465 -30.22 26.54 -0.68
N GLU A 466 -29.00 26.30 -1.17
CA GLU A 466 -28.65 26.58 -2.55
C GLU A 466 -29.49 25.76 -3.54
N ILE A 467 -29.75 24.48 -3.26
CA ILE A 467 -30.62 23.64 -4.09
C ILE A 467 -32.06 24.18 -4.08
N ALA A 468 -32.58 24.58 -2.92
CA ALA A 468 -33.90 25.19 -2.82
C ALA A 468 -34.01 26.48 -3.63
N THR A 469 -33.04 27.39 -3.50
CA THR A 469 -33.06 28.68 -4.18
C THR A 469 -32.80 28.55 -5.68
N LYS A 470 -31.75 27.83 -6.09
CA LYS A 470 -31.34 27.77 -7.51
C LYS A 470 -32.13 26.75 -8.33
N ARG A 471 -32.68 25.72 -7.69
CA ARG A 471 -33.30 24.57 -8.38
C ARG A 471 -34.77 24.36 -7.99
N ASN A 472 -35.30 25.17 -7.07
CA ASN A 472 -36.68 25.08 -6.57
C ASN A 472 -37.04 23.67 -6.08
N LYS A 473 -36.11 23.04 -5.34
CA LYS A 473 -36.27 21.71 -4.75
C LYS A 473 -35.99 21.74 -3.25
N THR A 474 -36.95 21.26 -2.47
CA THR A 474 -36.78 21.08 -1.03
C THR A 474 -36.25 19.67 -0.75
N ILE A 475 -35.22 19.57 0.08
CA ILE A 475 -34.62 18.31 0.54
C ILE A 475 -34.80 18.23 2.05
N LYS A 476 -35.34 17.11 2.53
CA LYS A 476 -35.50 16.83 3.98
C LYS A 476 -34.28 16.11 4.54
N GLN A 477 -34.11 16.12 5.86
CA GLN A 477 -32.96 15.51 6.54
C GLN A 477 -32.75 14.03 6.19
N HIS A 478 -33.82 13.22 6.19
CA HIS A 478 -33.78 11.79 5.86
C HIS A 478 -33.58 11.49 4.36
N GLU A 479 -33.62 12.51 3.51
CA GLU A 479 -33.36 12.40 2.07
C GLU A 479 -31.88 12.69 1.73
N ILE A 480 -31.04 12.89 2.76
CA ILE A 480 -29.61 13.15 2.64
C ILE A 480 -28.84 11.91 3.08
N LEU A 481 -27.91 11.47 2.24
CA LEU A 481 -26.90 10.46 2.56
C LEU A 481 -25.53 11.13 2.71
N LEU A 482 -24.95 11.09 3.91
CA LEU A 482 -23.58 11.55 4.19
C LEU A 482 -22.59 10.38 4.16
N LEU A 483 -21.50 10.55 3.42
CA LEU A 483 -20.36 9.64 3.33
C LEU A 483 -19.16 10.33 3.98
N ASP A 484 -18.66 9.82 5.10
CA ASP A 484 -17.60 10.45 5.91
C ASP A 484 -16.78 9.36 6.62
N ASP A 485 -15.48 9.58 6.82
CA ASP A 485 -14.59 8.67 7.54
C ASP A 485 -14.59 8.92 9.06
N ASP A 486 -14.99 10.12 9.50
CA ASP A 486 -14.97 10.49 10.91
C ASP A 486 -16.26 10.04 11.61
N VAL A 487 -16.12 9.05 12.48
CA VAL A 487 -17.20 8.49 13.31
C VAL A 487 -17.95 9.57 14.10
N LYS A 488 -17.28 10.62 14.60
CA LYS A 488 -17.95 11.71 15.32
C LYS A 488 -18.86 12.50 14.39
N LYS A 489 -18.42 12.79 13.16
CA LYS A 489 -19.23 13.49 12.15
C LYS A 489 -20.43 12.64 11.73
N ILE A 490 -20.24 11.34 11.55
CA ILE A 490 -21.30 10.35 11.28
C ILE A 490 -22.36 10.36 12.38
N LEU A 491 -21.96 10.22 13.65
CA LEU A 491 -22.89 10.20 14.78
C LEU A 491 -23.64 11.54 14.97
N ILE A 492 -23.01 12.67 14.63
CA ILE A 492 -23.69 13.97 14.64
C ILE A 492 -24.74 13.98 13.52
N ALA A 493 -24.37 13.66 12.28
CA ALA A 493 -25.29 13.69 11.15
C ALA A 493 -26.50 12.76 11.33
N GLU A 494 -26.29 11.59 11.92
CA GLU A 494 -27.36 10.65 12.28
C GLU A 494 -28.36 11.26 13.28
N LYS A 495 -27.88 11.99 14.30
CA LYS A 495 -28.74 12.73 15.25
C LYS A 495 -29.57 13.83 14.56
N PHE A 496 -29.09 14.38 13.45
CA PHE A 496 -29.82 15.33 12.62
C PHE A 496 -30.78 14.66 11.62
N GLY A 497 -30.87 13.32 11.63
CA GLY A 497 -31.79 12.54 10.82
C GLY A 497 -31.28 12.23 9.42
N HIS A 498 -29.98 12.41 9.15
CA HIS A 498 -29.36 12.01 7.89
C HIS A 498 -29.15 10.50 7.84
N LYS A 499 -29.18 9.94 6.64
CA LYS A 499 -28.62 8.60 6.40
C LYS A 499 -27.12 8.75 6.30
N VAL A 500 -26.37 7.81 6.87
CA VAL A 500 -24.92 7.93 7.01
C VAL A 500 -24.25 6.61 6.62
N LEU A 501 -23.08 6.70 5.98
CA LEU A 501 -22.20 5.55 5.75
C LEU A 501 -20.78 5.96 6.14
N GLU A 502 -20.25 5.28 7.15
CA GLU A 502 -18.85 5.41 7.55
C GLU A 502 -17.95 4.84 6.45
N ILE A 503 -17.01 5.66 5.99
CA ILE A 503 -16.08 5.27 4.95
C ILE A 503 -14.76 4.82 5.56
N ARG A 504 -14.40 3.56 5.34
CA ARG A 504 -13.12 2.96 5.74
C ARG A 504 -12.26 2.67 4.52
N ASP A 505 -10.96 2.43 4.74
CA ASP A 505 -9.98 2.23 3.65
C ASP A 505 -10.34 1.10 2.68
N GLU A 506 -11.03 0.07 3.16
CA GLU A 506 -11.40 -1.11 2.36
C GLU A 506 -12.70 -0.93 1.53
N ILE A 507 -13.29 0.27 1.51
CA ILE A 507 -14.59 0.50 0.85
C ILE A 507 -14.54 0.18 -0.65
N ASN A 508 -15.44 -0.69 -1.08
CA ASN A 508 -15.65 -1.02 -2.49
C ASN A 508 -17.13 -0.92 -2.87
N LEU A 509 -17.43 -1.01 -4.17
CA LEU A 509 -18.81 -0.89 -4.66
C LEU A 509 -19.73 -2.02 -4.19
N ASP A 510 -19.22 -3.22 -3.86
CA ASP A 510 -20.06 -4.29 -3.33
C ASP A 510 -20.49 -4.00 -1.89
N MET A 511 -19.57 -3.52 -1.05
CA MET A 511 -19.88 -3.06 0.30
C MET A 511 -20.88 -1.89 0.28
N PHE A 512 -20.67 -0.92 -0.61
CA PHE A 512 -21.59 0.21 -0.74
C PHE A 512 -22.96 -0.24 -1.26
N LYS A 513 -23.01 -1.18 -2.21
CA LYS A 513 -24.27 -1.78 -2.68
C LYS A 513 -25.02 -2.48 -1.55
N ASN A 514 -24.34 -3.31 -0.77
CA ASN A 514 -24.94 -3.98 0.39
C ASN A 514 -25.52 -2.95 1.37
N PHE A 515 -24.78 -1.89 1.68
CA PHE A 515 -25.31 -0.80 2.51
C PHE A 515 -26.56 -0.16 1.89
N ALA A 516 -26.51 0.23 0.61
CA ALA A 516 -27.62 0.88 -0.08
C ALA A 516 -28.89 0.02 -0.07
N ASP A 517 -28.75 -1.30 -0.21
CA ASP A 517 -29.85 -2.25 -0.12
C ASP A 517 -30.42 -2.35 1.31
N HIS A 518 -29.56 -2.24 2.33
CA HIS A 518 -29.93 -2.31 3.75
C HIS A 518 -30.48 -1.03 4.38
N ILE A 519 -30.45 0.13 3.69
CA ILE A 519 -31.11 1.38 4.15
C ILE A 519 -32.60 1.18 4.53
N LEU A 520 -33.20 0.02 4.19
CA LEU A 520 -34.57 -0.38 4.49
C LEU A 520 -34.89 -0.86 5.91
N TYR A 521 -33.92 -1.33 6.70
CA TYR A 521 -34.28 -2.09 7.91
C TYR A 521 -34.45 -1.24 9.18
N GLU A 522 -34.32 0.08 9.07
CA GLU A 522 -34.59 1.01 10.17
C GLU A 522 -35.67 2.02 9.74
N CYS A 523 -36.92 1.60 9.86
CA CYS A 523 -38.09 2.44 10.06
C CYS A 523 -38.93 1.84 11.19
#